data_AF-A0A972HY38-F1
#
_entry.id   AF-A0A972HY38-F1
#
_cell.length_a   1.000
_cell.length_b   1.000
_cell.length_c   1.000
_cell.angle_alpha   90.00
_cell.angle_beta   90.00
_cell.angle_gamma   90.00
#
_symmetry.space_group_name_H-M   'P 1'
#
loop_
_entity.id
_entity.type
_entity.pdbx_description
1 polymer ?
#
loop_
_entity_poly.entity_id
_entity_poly.type
_entity_poly.pdbx_seq_one_letter_code
_entity_poly.pdbx_strand_id
1 'polypeptide(L)' 'MRKVHPCGGTDWEVLRVGMDFRIKCLKCGRVVMLPRPKFEKAVKSIVKSMFPDPVNE' A
#
# COMPACT_ATOMS: atom_id res chain seq x y z
N MET A 1 -6.50 -1.11 -0.37
CA MET A 1 -6.65 -0.63 1.04
C MET A 1 -8.08 -0.92 1.50
N ARG A 2 -8.33 -1.24 2.78
CA ARG A 2 -9.69 -1.57 3.29
C ARG A 2 -10.70 -0.44 3.07
N LYS A 3 -10.24 0.80 3.16
CA LYS A 3 -11.02 1.98 2.75
C LYS A 3 -10.76 2.28 1.28
N VAL A 4 -11.84 2.50 0.54
CA VAL A 4 -11.79 3.00 -0.84
C VAL A 4 -11.25 4.42 -0.79
N HIS A 5 -10.31 4.75 -1.67
CA HIS A 5 -9.83 6.12 -1.81
C HIS A 5 -11.00 7.02 -2.27
N PRO A 6 -11.09 8.30 -1.87
CA PRO A 6 -12.12 9.23 -2.36
C PRO A 6 -12.26 9.32 -3.89
N CYS A 7 -11.25 8.91 -4.68
CA CYS A 7 -11.38 8.80 -6.14
C CYS A 7 -12.09 7.52 -6.64
N GLY A 8 -12.53 6.64 -5.73
CA GLY A 8 -13.09 5.33 -6.06
C GLY A 8 -12.04 4.30 -6.51
N GLY A 9 -10.78 4.48 -6.12
CA GLY A 9 -9.68 3.53 -6.40
C GLY A 9 -9.32 2.71 -5.17
N THR A 10 -9.01 1.42 -5.38
CA THR A 10 -8.64 0.48 -4.31
C THR A 10 -7.18 0.09 -4.32
N ASP A 11 -6.52 0.32 -5.45
CA ASP A 11 -5.16 -0.09 -5.75
C ASP A 11 -4.16 1.02 -5.45
N TRP A 12 -3.11 0.61 -4.75
CA TRP A 12 -2.07 1.49 -4.25
C TRP A 12 -0.73 0.88 -4.56
N GLU A 13 0.16 1.70 -5.09
CA GLU A 13 1.55 1.35 -5.32
C GLU A 13 2.40 1.88 -4.18
N VAL A 14 3.24 1.03 -3.61
CA VAL A 14 4.17 1.41 -2.54
C VAL A 14 5.43 1.97 -3.18
N LEU A 15 5.68 3.27 -3.01
CA LEU A 15 6.83 3.98 -3.55
C LEU A 15 8.03 3.97 -2.60
N ARG A 16 7.78 3.98 -1.29
CA ARG A 16 8.82 3.97 -0.26
C ARG A 16 8.37 3.11 0.92
N VAL A 17 9.29 2.28 1.39
CA VAL A 17 9.16 1.51 2.64
C VAL A 17 10.18 2.07 3.64
N GLY A 18 9.75 2.32 4.87
CA GLY A 18 10.57 2.91 5.94
C GLY A 18 9.77 3.03 7.24
N MET A 19 10.04 4.09 8.02
CA MET A 19 9.19 4.44 9.19
C MET A 19 7.75 4.81 8.74
N ASP A 20 7.66 5.51 7.62
CA ASP A 20 6.41 5.84 6.93
C ASP A 20 6.40 5.22 5.54
N PHE A 21 5.23 4.73 5.14
CA PHE A 21 4.97 4.22 3.80
C PHE A 21 4.51 5.36 2.92
N ARG A 22 5.23 5.59 1.82
CA ARG A 22 4.74 6.49 0.76
C ARG A 22 4.01 5.64 -0.26
N ILE A 23 2.71 5.88 -0.40
CA ILE A 23 1.87 5.13 -1.33
C ILE A 23 1.22 6.07 -2.34
N LYS A 24 1.11 5.59 -3.58
CA LYS A 24 0.50 6.30 -4.70
C LYS A 24 -0.76 5.58 -5.12
N CYS A 25 -1.87 6.30 -5.23
CA CYS A 25 -3.09 5.76 -5.80
C CYS A 25 -2.88 5.57 -7.31
N LEU A 26 -3.06 4.36 -7.82
CA LEU A 26 -2.87 4.06 -9.24
C LEU A 26 -3.96 4.70 -10.12
N LYS A 27 -5.14 5.00 -9.56
CA LYS A 27 -6.26 5.59 -10.31
C LYS A 27 -6.16 7.10 -10.51
N CYS A 28 -5.69 7.85 -9.51
CA CYS A 28 -5.66 9.31 -9.54
C CYS A 28 -4.25 9.91 -9.38
N GLY A 29 -3.23 9.08 -9.18
CA GLY A 29 -1.84 9.52 -8.99
C GLY A 29 -1.56 10.21 -7.66
N ARG A 30 -2.54 10.37 -6.76
CA ARG A 30 -2.36 11.02 -5.47
C ARG A 30 -1.39 10.23 -4.60
N VAL A 31 -0.42 10.93 -4.02
CA VAL A 31 0.57 10.36 -3.11
C VAL A 31 0.19 10.73 -1.68
N VAL A 32 0.19 9.75 -0.79
CA VAL A 32 -0.02 9.93 0.66
C VAL A 32 1.08 9.22 1.43
N MET A 33 1.47 9.83 2.55
CA MET A 33 2.35 9.20 3.53
C MET A 33 1.49 8.61 4.64
N LEU A 34 1.76 7.35 4.98
CA LEU A 34 1.02 6.63 5.99
C LEU A 34 1.99 5.97 6.97
N PRO A 35 1.83 6.17 8.28
CA PRO A 35 2.63 5.48 9.28
C PRO A 35 2.47 3.97 9.13
N ARG A 36 3.56 3.23 9.32
CA ARG A 36 3.59 1.75 9.27
C ARG A 36 2.43 1.05 9.99
N PRO A 37 2.10 1.34 11.27
CA PRO A 37 1.03 0.62 11.96
C PRO A 37 -0.36 0.88 11.36
N LYS A 38 -0.56 2.05 10.72
CA LYS A 38 -1.80 2.34 9.98
C LYS A 38 -1.83 1.63 8.64
N PHE A 39 -0.68 1.54 7.96
CA PHE A 39 -0.55 0.82 6.69
C PHE A 39 -0.85 -0.66 6.85
N GLU A 40 -0.20 -1.34 7.78
CA GLU A 40 -0.38 -2.78 8.02
C GLU A 40 -1.84 -3.13 8.33
N LYS A 41 -2.55 -2.32 9.12
CA LYS A 41 -4.00 -2.51 9.40
C LYS A 41 -4.91 -2.21 8.20
N ALA A 42 -4.48 -1.34 7.31
CA ALA A 42 -5.27 -0.87 6.18
C ALA A 42 -5.04 -1.70 4.90
N VAL A 43 -3.92 -2.41 4.80
CA VAL A 43 -3.67 -3.38 3.73
C VAL A 43 -4.62 -4.56 3.92
N LYS A 44 -5.29 -4.96 2.83
CA LYS A 44 -6.19 -6.13 2.82
C LYS A 44 -5.50 -7.35 2.23
N SER A 45 -4.82 -7.14 1.10
CA SER A 45 -4.09 -8.16 0.35
C SER A 45 -3.00 -7.48 -0.47
N ILE A 46 -1.92 -8.20 -0.75
CA ILE A 46 -0.84 -7.76 -1.65
C ILE A 46 -1.13 -8.39 -3.02
N VAL A 47 -1.32 -7.57 -4.05
CA VAL A 47 -1.70 -8.03 -5.40
C VAL A 47 -0.46 -8.33 -6.25
N LYS A 48 0.67 -7.69 -5.94
CA LYS A 48 1.94 -7.85 -6.65
C LYS A 48 3.10 -7.60 -5.68
N SER A 49 3.87 -8.64 -5.38
CA SER A 49 5.18 -8.55 -4.73
C SER A 49 6.24 -8.85 -5.78
N MET A 50 7.27 -7.99 -5.85
CA MET A 50 8.42 -8.21 -6.74
C MET A 50 9.54 -8.99 -6.04
N PHE A 51 9.40 -9.20 -4.73
CA PHE A 51 10.25 -10.06 -3.92
C PHE A 51 9.44 -11.32 -3.59
N PRO A 52 9.93 -12.53 -3.89
CA PRO A 52 9.35 -13.74 -3.35
C PRO A 52 9.46 -13.67 -1.82
N ASP A 53 8.35 -13.89 -1.13
CA ASP A 53 8.33 -13.91 0.33
C ASP A 53 9.32 -14.98 0.85
N PRO A 54 10.29 -14.65 1.71
CA PRO A 54 11.18 -15.64 2.31
C PRO A 54 10.52 -16.45 3.44
N VAL A 55 9.22 -16.27 3.67
CA VAL A 55 8.45 -16.97 4.72
C VAL A 55 7.69 -18.12 4.08
N ASN A 56 8.41 -19.16 3.69
CA ASN A 56 7.92 -20.53 3.69
C ASN A 56 9.12 -21.49 3.70
N GLU A 57 9.87 -21.47 4.81
CA GLU A 57 10.75 -22.55 5.27
C GLU A 57 10.33 -22.97 6.67
#